data_AF-A0A2X3IYX0-F1
#
_entry.id   AF-A0A2X3IYX0-F1
#
_cell.length_a   1.000
_cell.length_b   1.000
_cell.length_c   1.000
_cell.angle_alpha   90.00
_cell.angle_beta   90.00
_cell.angle_gamma   90.00
#
_symmetry.space_group_name_H-M   'P 1'
#
loop_
_entity.id
_entity.type
_entity.pdbx_description
1 polymer ?
#
loop_
_entity_poly.entity_id
_entity_poly.type
_entity_poly.pdbx_seq_one_letter_code
_entity_poly.pdbx_strand_id
1 'polypeptide(L)'
;MAAKKAGFTSSANIRGGGEYGPAWHQAALKQHRHRAWEDFTAVASDLAARKVACAAKLAAQGGSNGGLLIGNMLTDYPEFFGALVCEVPLLDMLNYHRWLAGASWIAEYGDPDIAEEARVAAALFSVR
;
A
#
# COMPACT_ATOMS: atom_id res chain seq x y z
N MET A 1 2.03 -36.44 -7.22
CA MET A 1 2.07 -35.28 -6.30
C MET A 1 2.82 -34.17 -7.00
N ALA A 2 2.24 -32.98 -7.15
CA ALA A 2 2.98 -31.83 -7.69
C ALA A 2 4.11 -31.48 -6.72
N ALA A 3 5.33 -31.35 -7.22
CA ALA A 3 6.46 -30.89 -6.40
C ALA A 3 6.09 -29.53 -5.78
N LYS A 4 6.17 -29.43 -4.45
CA LYS A 4 6.02 -28.17 -3.74
C LYS A 4 7.16 -27.27 -4.22
N LYS A 5 6.87 -26.26 -5.05
CA LYS A 5 7.89 -25.29 -5.46
C LYS A 5 8.41 -24.59 -4.21
N ALA A 6 9.73 -24.49 -4.07
CA ALA A 6 10.34 -23.67 -3.03
C ALA A 6 9.96 -22.21 -3.28
N GLY A 7 9.39 -21.56 -2.27
CA GLY A 7 9.04 -20.16 -2.26
C GLY A 7 9.43 -19.57 -0.90
N PHE A 8 9.62 -18.26 -0.86
CA PHE A 8 9.85 -17.52 0.38
C PHE A 8 8.68 -16.57 0.62
N THR A 9 8.49 -16.18 1.87
CA THR A 9 7.55 -15.15 2.29
C THR A 9 8.34 -14.08 3.01
N SER A 10 8.03 -12.81 2.73
CA SER A 10 8.61 -11.66 3.44
C SER A 10 7.47 -10.74 3.89
N SER A 11 7.66 -10.09 5.04
CA SER A 11 6.79 -9.05 5.55
C SER A 11 7.59 -7.75 5.63
N ALA A 12 7.07 -6.68 5.04
CA ALA A 12 7.70 -5.37 5.06
C ALA A 12 7.07 -4.49 6.15
N ASN A 13 7.83 -4.15 7.18
CA ASN A 13 7.41 -3.22 8.23
C ASN A 13 7.58 -1.76 7.77
N ILE A 14 6.75 -1.36 6.81
CA ILE A 14 6.77 -0.03 6.16
C ILE A 14 6.32 1.09 7.12
N ARG A 15 6.64 2.35 6.79
CA ARG A 15 6.12 3.52 7.51
C ARG A 15 4.59 3.57 7.46
N GLY A 16 3.99 4.21 8.46
CA GLY A 16 2.54 4.18 8.71
C GLY A 16 2.12 3.11 9.72
N GLY A 17 2.96 2.10 9.95
CA GLY A 17 2.82 1.17 11.06
C GLY A 17 3.32 1.73 12.39
N GLY A 18 3.25 0.92 13.46
CA GLY A 18 3.61 1.30 14.82
C GLY A 18 4.97 0.77 15.31
N GLU A 19 5.75 0.12 14.45
CA GLU A 19 6.93 -0.68 14.80
C GLU A 19 8.03 0.12 15.50
N TYR A 20 8.16 1.40 15.17
CA TYR A 20 9.11 2.33 15.80
C TYR A 20 8.41 3.50 16.49
N GLY A 21 7.18 3.29 16.96
CA GLY A 21 6.40 4.28 17.72
C GLY A 21 5.74 5.37 16.87
N PRO A 22 5.19 6.43 17.51
CA PRO A 22 4.34 7.42 16.84
C PRO A 22 5.00 8.13 15.66
N ALA A 23 6.31 8.36 15.70
CA ALA A 23 7.03 9.01 14.61
C ALA A 23 7.02 8.16 13.31
N TRP A 24 7.07 6.83 13.43
CA TRP A 24 7.01 5.91 12.29
C TRP A 24 5.64 5.91 11.61
N HIS A 25 4.59 5.94 12.42
CA HIS A 25 3.21 6.05 11.97
C HIS A 25 2.96 7.40 11.28
N GLN A 26 3.30 8.50 11.95
CA GLN A 26 3.10 9.87 11.46
C GLN A 26 3.89 10.17 10.19
N ALA A 27 5.03 9.48 9.98
CA ALA A 27 5.86 9.66 8.80
C ALA A 27 5.17 9.32 7.47
N ALA A 28 4.05 8.59 7.49
CA ALA A 28 3.28 8.22 6.31
C ALA A 28 1.77 8.53 6.42
N LEU A 29 1.36 9.49 7.25
CA LEU A 29 -0.04 9.93 7.32
C LEU A 29 -0.41 10.87 6.16
N LYS A 30 -1.68 10.85 5.75
CA LYS A 30 -2.27 11.81 4.80
C LYS A 30 -1.38 12.02 3.57
N GLN A 31 -0.93 13.26 3.29
CA GLN A 31 -0.09 13.59 2.13
C GLN A 31 1.25 12.84 2.09
N HIS A 32 1.69 12.28 3.20
CA HIS A 32 2.93 11.51 3.30
C HIS A 32 2.75 10.01 3.02
N ARG A 33 1.53 9.53 2.74
CA ARG A 33 1.24 8.11 2.50
C ARG A 33 2.09 7.49 1.40
N HIS A 34 2.49 8.27 0.40
CA HIS A 34 3.39 7.82 -0.67
C HIS A 34 4.67 7.16 -0.16
N ARG A 35 5.16 7.57 1.01
CA ARG A 35 6.34 6.98 1.65
C ARG A 35 6.15 5.51 2.03
N ALA A 36 4.93 5.09 2.36
CA ALA A 36 4.63 3.68 2.62
C ALA A 36 4.70 2.86 1.33
N TRP A 37 4.25 3.44 0.20
CA TRP A 37 4.38 2.82 -1.13
C TRP A 37 5.86 2.67 -1.52
N GLU A 38 6.65 3.73 -1.33
CA GLU A 38 8.09 3.76 -1.58
C GLU A 38 8.86 2.75 -0.72
N ASP A 39 8.53 2.63 0.57
CA ASP A 39 9.14 1.63 1.44
C ASP A 39 8.88 0.20 0.93
N PHE A 40 7.66 -0.05 0.44
CA PHE A 40 7.28 -1.37 -0.06
C PHE A 40 8.00 -1.73 -1.36
N THR A 41 8.12 -0.78 -2.29
CA THR A 41 8.90 -0.99 -3.54
C THR A 41 10.40 -1.03 -3.30
N ALA A 42 10.91 -0.35 -2.26
CA ALA A 42 12.30 -0.48 -1.84
C ALA A 42 12.62 -1.91 -1.36
N VAL A 43 11.71 -2.56 -0.63
CA VAL A 43 11.87 -3.98 -0.25
C VAL A 43 11.85 -4.87 -1.50
N ALA A 44 10.94 -4.65 -2.45
CA ALA A 44 10.93 -5.41 -3.71
C ALA A 44 12.25 -5.25 -4.49
N SER A 45 12.81 -4.03 -4.51
CA SER A 45 14.09 -3.71 -5.14
C SER A 45 15.26 -4.43 -4.46
N ASP A 46 15.29 -4.43 -3.12
CA ASP A 46 16.35 -5.11 -2.35
C ASP A 46 16.31 -6.64 -2.57
N LEU A 47 15.11 -7.24 -2.61
CA LEU A 47 14.96 -8.66 -2.95
C LEU A 47 15.50 -8.99 -4.35
N ALA A 48 15.30 -8.09 -5.32
CA ALA A 48 15.88 -8.23 -6.65
C ALA A 48 17.40 -8.08 -6.65
N ALA A 49 17.94 -7.08 -5.95
CA ALA A 49 19.37 -6.83 -5.83
C ALA A 49 20.10 -8.02 -5.17
N ARG A 50 19.49 -8.63 -4.15
CA ARG A 50 20.01 -9.82 -3.46
C ARG A 50 19.78 -11.12 -4.22
N LYS A 51 19.16 -11.07 -5.40
CA LYS A 51 18.83 -12.22 -6.25
C LYS A 51 17.92 -13.24 -5.56
N VAL A 52 17.06 -12.77 -4.66
CA VAL A 52 16.06 -13.59 -3.96
C VAL A 52 14.84 -13.84 -4.86
N ALA A 53 14.38 -12.82 -5.59
CA ALA A 53 13.36 -12.92 -6.64
C ALA A 53 13.60 -11.87 -7.73
N CYS A 54 12.99 -12.04 -8.90
CA CYS A 54 12.83 -10.95 -9.88
C CYS A 54 11.35 -10.56 -9.95
N ALA A 55 11.04 -9.36 -10.48
CA ALA A 55 9.67 -8.84 -10.57
C ALA A 55 8.67 -9.88 -11.11
N ALA A 56 8.97 -10.53 -12.24
CA ALA A 56 8.11 -11.55 -12.85
C ALA A 56 7.80 -12.78 -11.96
N LYS A 57 8.56 -12.99 -10.88
CA LYS A 57 8.36 -14.06 -9.89
C LYS A 57 8.08 -13.55 -8.49
N LEU A 58 7.91 -12.23 -8.32
CA LEU A 58 7.56 -11.60 -7.05
C LEU A 58 6.07 -11.28 -7.06
N ALA A 59 5.38 -11.75 -6.04
CA ALA A 59 3.97 -11.41 -5.80
C ALA A 59 3.86 -10.54 -4.55
N ALA A 60 2.89 -9.62 -4.56
CA ALA A 60 2.51 -8.86 -3.36
C ALA A 60 1.04 -9.08 -3.02
N GLN A 61 0.74 -9.05 -1.72
CA GLN A 61 -0.60 -9.26 -1.18
C GLN A 61 -0.86 -8.24 -0.07
N GLY A 62 -2.09 -7.72 -0.01
CA GLY A 62 -2.50 -6.80 1.04
C GLY A 62 -4.02 -6.66 1.11
N GLY A 63 -4.52 -6.51 2.35
CA GLY A 63 -5.94 -6.37 2.66
C GLY A 63 -6.31 -5.05 3.33
N SER A 64 -7.52 -4.52 3.11
CA SER A 64 -7.98 -3.25 3.71
C SER A 64 -7.10 -2.06 3.31
N ASN A 65 -6.39 -1.40 4.23
CA ASN A 65 -5.33 -0.43 3.90
C ASN A 65 -4.20 -1.07 3.06
N GLY A 66 -3.89 -2.35 3.31
CA GLY A 66 -3.01 -3.12 2.43
C GLY A 66 -3.60 -3.32 1.02
N GLY A 67 -4.93 -3.31 0.87
CA GLY A 67 -5.57 -3.31 -0.44
C GLY A 67 -5.36 -1.98 -1.18
N LEU A 68 -5.40 -0.85 -0.46
CA LEU A 68 -5.00 0.45 -1.00
C LEU A 68 -3.53 0.45 -1.45
N LEU A 69 -2.62 -0.15 -0.65
CA LEU A 69 -1.23 -0.39 -1.04
C LEU A 69 -1.14 -1.16 -2.35
N ILE A 70 -1.80 -2.31 -2.46
CA ILE A 70 -1.75 -3.14 -3.66
C ILE A 70 -2.38 -2.43 -4.87
N GLY A 71 -3.43 -1.64 -4.68
CA GLY A 71 -3.97 -0.77 -5.72
C GLY A 71 -2.92 0.20 -6.28
N ASN A 72 -2.17 0.88 -5.40
CA ASN A 72 -1.07 1.75 -5.81
C ASN A 72 0.06 0.97 -6.50
N MET A 73 0.37 -0.26 -6.04
CA MET A 73 1.37 -1.09 -6.71
C MET A 73 0.96 -1.45 -8.14
N LEU A 74 -0.33 -1.63 -8.41
CA LEU A 74 -0.85 -1.90 -9.75
C LEU A 74 -0.79 -0.68 -10.67
N THR A 75 -1.07 0.51 -10.14
CA THR A 75 -1.31 1.73 -10.93
C THR A 75 -0.07 2.58 -11.12
N ASP A 76 0.78 2.67 -10.09
CA ASP A 76 1.95 3.56 -10.06
C ASP A 76 3.28 2.81 -10.10
N TYR A 77 3.31 1.54 -9.71
CA TYR A 77 4.54 0.74 -9.60
C TYR A 77 4.44 -0.68 -10.23
N PRO A 78 3.79 -0.86 -11.41
CA PRO A 78 3.52 -2.19 -11.98
C PRO A 78 4.78 -2.98 -12.34
N GLU A 79 5.93 -2.34 -12.52
CA GLU A 79 7.19 -2.96 -12.92
C GLU A 79 7.85 -3.81 -11.81
N PHE A 80 7.40 -3.66 -10.55
CA PHE A 80 8.01 -4.34 -9.40
C PHE A 80 7.44 -5.74 -9.13
N PHE A 81 6.23 -6.05 -9.61
CA PHE A 81 5.51 -7.26 -9.23
C PHE A 81 4.90 -7.97 -10.43
N GLY A 82 5.08 -9.29 -10.49
CA GLY A 82 4.50 -10.15 -11.53
C GLY A 82 3.09 -10.63 -11.19
N ALA A 83 2.68 -10.52 -9.93
CA ALA A 83 1.33 -10.82 -9.47
C ALA A 83 0.95 -9.97 -8.25
N LEU A 84 -0.32 -9.59 -8.16
CA LEU A 84 -0.86 -8.78 -7.07
C LEU A 84 -2.15 -9.42 -6.56
N VAL A 85 -2.28 -9.52 -5.23
CA VAL A 85 -3.49 -10.02 -4.55
C VAL A 85 -4.05 -8.89 -3.69
N CYS A 86 -5.15 -8.29 -4.16
CA CYS A 86 -5.79 -7.13 -3.55
C CYS A 86 -7.07 -7.56 -2.83
N GLU A 87 -7.10 -7.46 -1.50
CA GLU A 87 -8.18 -8.00 -0.68
C GLU A 87 -8.95 -6.87 0.01
N VAL A 88 -10.29 -6.90 -0.09
CA VAL A 88 -11.22 -5.95 0.58
C VAL A 88 -10.70 -4.49 0.61
N PRO A 89 -10.36 -3.88 -0.54
CA PRO A 89 -9.50 -2.70 -0.57
C PRO A 89 -10.26 -1.38 -0.38
N LEU A 90 -9.53 -0.33 0.01
CA LEU A 90 -9.99 1.06 -0.01
C LEU A 90 -9.48 1.74 -1.29
N LEU A 91 -10.31 1.83 -2.33
CA LEU A 91 -9.88 2.40 -3.62
C LEU A 91 -10.71 3.63 -4.05
N ASP A 92 -11.87 3.88 -3.44
CA ASP A 92 -12.59 5.13 -3.65
C ASP A 92 -12.25 6.12 -2.53
N MET A 93 -11.08 6.77 -2.63
CA MET A 93 -10.57 7.66 -1.59
C MET A 93 -11.33 9.00 -1.50
N LEU A 94 -12.21 9.30 -2.46
CA LEU A 94 -13.08 10.49 -2.38
C LEU A 94 -14.39 10.22 -1.63
N ASN A 95 -14.80 8.95 -1.52
CA ASN A 95 -16.05 8.59 -0.84
C ASN A 95 -15.86 7.62 0.32
N TYR A 96 -14.64 7.16 0.60
CA TYR A 96 -14.39 6.10 1.58
C TYR A 96 -15.05 6.41 2.95
N HIS A 97 -15.07 7.69 3.37
CA HIS A 97 -15.60 8.14 4.65
C HIS A 97 -17.11 7.96 4.79
N ARG A 98 -17.83 7.85 3.67
CA ARG A 98 -19.30 7.72 3.61
C ARG A 98 -19.80 6.30 3.81
N TRP A 99 -18.92 5.31 3.80
CA TRP A 99 -19.27 3.88 3.81
C TRP A 99 -18.78 3.19 5.08
N LEU A 100 -19.64 2.36 5.69
CA LEU A 100 -19.28 1.49 6.80
C LEU A 100 -18.53 2.23 7.92
N ALA A 101 -17.33 1.78 8.28
CA ALA A 101 -16.46 2.38 9.28
C ALA A 101 -15.57 3.51 8.72
N GLY A 102 -15.78 3.95 7.48
CA GLY A 102 -14.96 4.91 6.75
C GLY A 102 -14.64 6.18 7.52
N ALA A 103 -15.65 6.78 8.17
CA ALA A 103 -15.48 7.99 8.97
C ALA A 103 -14.40 7.86 10.07
N SER A 104 -14.16 6.65 10.58
CA SER A 104 -13.12 6.40 11.60
C SER A 104 -11.69 6.53 11.06
N TRP A 105 -11.49 6.53 9.74
CA TRP A 105 -10.17 6.64 9.11
C TRP A 105 -9.85 8.04 8.58
N ILE A 106 -10.67 9.06 8.89
CA ILE A 106 -10.42 10.48 8.53
C ILE A 106 -9.07 10.97 9.08
N ALA A 107 -8.73 10.59 10.31
CA ALA A 107 -7.42 10.94 10.88
C ALA A 107 -6.24 10.35 10.08
N GLU A 108 -6.45 9.20 9.42
CA GLU A 108 -5.44 8.46 8.68
C GLU A 108 -5.24 9.02 7.26
N TYR A 109 -6.34 9.33 6.55
CA TYR A 109 -6.32 9.64 5.12
C TYR A 109 -6.74 11.07 4.76
N GLY A 110 -7.37 11.79 5.68
CA GLY A 110 -7.97 13.11 5.44
C GLY A 110 -9.47 13.03 5.12
N ASP A 111 -10.20 14.12 5.37
CA ASP A 111 -11.64 14.24 5.16
C ASP A 111 -11.97 14.72 3.74
N PRO A 112 -12.57 13.89 2.87
CA PRO A 112 -12.91 14.30 1.51
C PRO A 112 -14.02 15.38 1.43
N ASP A 113 -14.76 15.64 2.50
CA ASP A 113 -15.74 16.75 2.54
C ASP A 113 -15.08 18.11 2.78
N ILE A 114 -13.80 18.14 3.17
CA ILE A 114 -13.00 19.36 3.30
C ILE A 114 -12.18 19.55 2.02
N ALA A 115 -12.40 20.64 1.28
CA ALA A 115 -11.83 20.85 -0.05
C ALA A 115 -10.29 20.73 -0.14
N GLU A 116 -9.57 21.14 0.92
CA GLU A 116 -8.11 20.98 0.99
C GLU A 116 -7.70 19.51 1.19
N GLU A 117 -8.38 18.80 2.10
CA GLU A 117 -8.09 17.39 2.40
C GLU A 117 -8.61 16.45 1.30
N ALA A 118 -9.63 16.84 0.53
CA ALA A 118 -10.10 16.10 -0.64
C ALA A 118 -9.00 15.91 -1.69
N ARG A 119 -8.12 16.91 -1.88
CA ARG A 119 -6.96 16.77 -2.77
C ARG A 119 -5.94 15.78 -2.23
N VAL A 120 -5.75 15.77 -0.91
CA VAL A 120 -4.87 14.81 -0.24
C VAL A 120 -5.41 13.40 -0.44
N ALA A 121 -6.69 13.18 -0.15
CA ALA A 121 -7.35 11.89 -0.30
C ALA A 121 -7.34 11.40 -1.76
N ALA A 122 -7.62 12.27 -2.73
CA ALA A 122 -7.53 11.95 -4.15
C ALA A 122 -6.11 11.54 -4.60
N ALA A 123 -5.07 12.10 -3.97
CA ALA A 123 -3.68 11.73 -4.25
C ALA A 123 -3.28 10.38 -3.65
N LEU A 124 -4.09 9.78 -2.77
CA LEU A 124 -3.80 8.49 -2.15
C LEU A 124 -4.04 7.30 -3.09
N PHE A 125 -4.91 7.47 -4.08
CA PHE A 125 -5.13 6.49 -5.15
C PHE A 125 -5.82 7.13 -6.35
N SER A 126 -5.27 6.90 -7.54
CA SER A 126 -5.84 7.36 -8.80
C SER A 126 -5.52 6.35 -9.91
N VAL A 127 -6.42 6.22 -10.88
CA VAL A 127 -6.16 5.48 -12.12
C VAL A 127 -5.79 6.51 -13.18
N ARG A 128 -4.53 6.50 -13.62
CA ARG A 128 -4.04 7.37 -14.70
C ARG A 128 -4.21 6.73 -16.07
#